data_AF-A0A8U0IMD3-F1
#
_entry.id   AF-A0A8U0IMD3-F1
#
_cell.length_a   1.000
_cell.length_b   1.000
_cell.length_c   1.000
_cell.angle_alpha   90.00
_cell.angle_beta   90.00
_cell.angle_gamma   90.00
#
_symmetry.space_group_name_H-M   'P 1'
#
loop_
_entity.id
_entity.type
_entity.pdbx_description
1 polymer ?
#
loop_
_entity_poly.entity_id
_entity_poly.type
_entity_poly.pdbx_seq_one_letter_code
_entity_poly.pdbx_strand_id
1 'polypeptide(L)'
;MLDRFRHPLVAVAVALVLTVPWIGTFVSSGGYGTVHPGENIAPATSVIVAGLAIVGAAFLLAWATETAEKDVPQAFAIAVLAVLAVAPEYAVDALYAWQAGAGSSEAANLAVANMTGANRILIGLGWSGIALFTIYRAKRTADAAVEYRSGFLANAVTLDRDVATEITFLFAATAYAFFVPLSGGIGPLDTLVLVGLYLLYLLVVIRGDVDASEEHVGVPAYFQQYPKARRIAVVLFGFAFSGAIIFTAVHPFAEGLEQLGLQYGIPEFFMIQWLAPLASESPELIVVAYLVNKARSTAGFNTLISSKLNQWTLLIGTLAVVYSISAGAIGTLPFDSKQAAEIWITAAQSLFAIAILTNFEISTREAVTLLVLFATQVLAEFYVIRTYAEPAATRISMSILYAYTAVYVVLGVGLLIARREGVRELLKRSTSNARTALGVGTGQTEYTD
;
A
#
# COMPACT_ATOMS: atom_id res chain seq x y z
N MET A 1 -30.73 -22.54 -4.56
CA MET A 1 -29.62 -22.40 -5.55
C MET A 1 -28.58 -21.35 -5.15
N LEU A 2 -28.95 -20.25 -4.49
CA LEU A 2 -28.00 -19.19 -4.09
C LEU A 2 -27.00 -19.59 -2.98
N ASP A 3 -27.30 -20.58 -2.14
CA ASP A 3 -26.38 -21.01 -1.06
C ASP A 3 -25.11 -21.72 -1.56
N ARG A 4 -25.13 -22.35 -2.74
CA ARG A 4 -23.92 -22.98 -3.31
C ARG A 4 -22.85 -21.95 -3.68
N PHE A 5 -23.26 -20.72 -4.03
CA PHE A 5 -22.34 -19.62 -4.34
C PHE A 5 -21.74 -18.95 -3.09
N ARG A 6 -22.21 -19.32 -1.88
CA ARG A 6 -21.69 -18.80 -0.61
C ARG A 6 -20.58 -19.66 -0.01
N HIS A 7 -20.28 -20.81 -0.60
CA HIS A 7 -19.24 -21.70 -0.09
C HIS A 7 -17.84 -21.07 -0.30
N PRO A 8 -16.94 -21.07 0.70
CA PRO A 8 -15.62 -20.44 0.60
C PRO A 8 -14.79 -20.92 -0.61
N LEU A 9 -14.88 -22.19 -0.97
CA LEU A 9 -14.20 -22.74 -2.16
C LEU A 9 -14.64 -22.10 -3.49
N VAL A 10 -15.82 -21.48 -3.57
CA VAL A 10 -16.21 -20.74 -4.78
C VAL A 10 -15.31 -19.52 -4.97
N ALA A 11 -14.97 -18.82 -3.88
CA ALA A 11 -14.03 -17.69 -3.94
C ALA A 11 -12.63 -18.15 -4.36
N VAL A 12 -12.16 -19.29 -3.82
CA VAL A 12 -10.88 -19.92 -4.22
C VAL A 12 -10.90 -20.30 -5.70
N ALA A 13 -11.98 -20.92 -6.18
CA ALA A 13 -12.12 -21.31 -7.58
C ALA A 13 -12.14 -20.09 -8.52
N VAL A 14 -12.84 -19.01 -8.14
CA VAL A 14 -12.84 -17.76 -8.90
C VAL A 14 -11.43 -17.18 -8.97
N ALA A 15 -10.73 -17.08 -7.84
CA ALA A 15 -9.36 -16.56 -7.80
C ALA A 15 -8.39 -17.40 -8.65
N LEU A 16 -8.51 -18.73 -8.63
CA LEU A 16 -7.75 -19.62 -9.51
C LEU A 16 -8.09 -19.40 -10.99
N VAL A 17 -9.38 -19.29 -11.34
CA VAL A 17 -9.84 -19.06 -12.72
C VAL A 17 -9.28 -17.75 -13.28
N LEU A 18 -9.15 -16.71 -12.46
CA LEU A 18 -8.53 -15.44 -12.88
C LEU A 18 -7.07 -15.61 -13.34
N THR A 19 -6.36 -16.64 -12.87
CA THR A 19 -4.97 -16.92 -13.27
C THR A 19 -4.86 -17.78 -14.52
N VAL A 20 -5.92 -18.51 -14.90
CA VAL A 20 -5.91 -19.46 -16.04
C VAL A 20 -5.54 -18.79 -17.37
N PRO A 21 -6.10 -17.62 -17.75
CA PRO A 21 -5.71 -16.96 -18.99
C PRO A 21 -4.20 -16.65 -19.04
N TRP A 22 -3.61 -16.23 -17.93
CA TRP A 22 -2.17 -15.94 -17.84
C TRP A 22 -1.34 -17.20 -17.99
N ILE A 23 -1.71 -18.28 -17.30
CA ILE A 23 -1.03 -19.57 -17.44
C ILE A 23 -1.08 -20.05 -18.91
N GLY A 24 -2.23 -19.89 -19.56
CA GLY A 24 -2.39 -20.19 -20.99
C GLY A 24 -1.43 -19.38 -21.86
N THR A 25 -1.43 -18.05 -21.70
CA THR A 25 -0.51 -17.15 -22.40
C THR A 25 0.95 -17.53 -22.15
N PHE A 26 1.36 -17.63 -20.89
CA PHE A 26 2.71 -17.98 -20.46
C PHE A 26 3.20 -19.28 -21.10
N VAL A 27 2.40 -20.35 -21.04
CA VAL A 27 2.77 -21.64 -21.65
C VAL A 27 2.79 -21.56 -23.17
N SER A 28 1.80 -20.91 -23.79
CA SER A 28 1.71 -20.80 -25.25
C SER A 28 2.83 -19.97 -25.88
N SER A 29 3.35 -18.99 -25.14
CA SER A 29 4.45 -18.13 -25.56
C SER A 29 5.83 -18.73 -25.30
N GLY A 30 5.94 -19.91 -24.68
CA GLY A 30 7.22 -20.59 -24.44
C GLY A 30 7.77 -20.49 -23.01
N GLY A 31 7.04 -19.89 -22.07
CA GLY A 31 7.37 -19.86 -20.66
C GLY A 31 7.99 -18.54 -20.18
N TYR A 32 8.93 -18.64 -19.23
CA TYR A 32 9.48 -17.48 -18.54
C TYR A 32 10.38 -16.66 -19.46
N GLY A 33 10.18 -15.34 -19.45
CA GLY A 33 10.98 -14.39 -20.23
C GLY A 33 10.70 -14.43 -21.73
N THR A 34 9.59 -15.04 -22.17
CA THR A 34 9.23 -15.11 -23.59
C THR A 34 7.92 -14.41 -23.93
N VAL A 35 7.23 -13.79 -22.96
CA VAL A 35 6.04 -12.98 -23.20
C VAL A 35 6.47 -11.52 -23.34
N HIS A 36 6.37 -10.96 -24.55
CA HIS A 36 6.82 -9.61 -24.88
C HIS A 36 5.65 -8.80 -25.48
N PRO A 37 5.01 -7.95 -24.68
CA PRO A 37 3.97 -7.03 -25.14
C PRO A 37 4.44 -6.14 -26.28
N GLY A 38 3.66 -6.09 -27.37
CA GLY A 38 4.01 -5.34 -28.58
C GLY A 38 4.79 -6.16 -29.62
N GLU A 39 5.41 -7.28 -29.23
CA GLU A 39 6.11 -8.18 -30.15
C GLU A 39 5.29 -9.43 -30.46
N ASN A 40 4.95 -10.22 -29.43
CA ASN A 40 4.26 -11.50 -29.60
C ASN A 40 2.90 -11.59 -28.91
N ILE A 41 2.55 -10.58 -28.11
CA ILE A 41 1.21 -10.40 -27.55
C ILE A 41 0.81 -8.92 -27.63
N ALA A 42 -0.48 -8.65 -27.88
CA ALA A 42 -0.97 -7.28 -27.85
C ALA A 42 -0.83 -6.69 -26.42
N PRO A 43 -0.35 -5.44 -26.26
CA PRO A 43 -0.15 -4.83 -24.94
C PRO A 43 -1.39 -4.85 -24.04
N ALA A 44 -2.56 -4.48 -24.59
CA ALA A 44 -3.82 -4.54 -23.85
C ALA A 44 -4.16 -5.96 -23.35
N THR A 45 -3.88 -6.99 -24.15
CA THR A 45 -4.09 -8.38 -23.74
C THR A 45 -3.15 -8.76 -22.61
N SER A 46 -1.87 -8.37 -22.68
CA SER A 46 -0.91 -8.60 -21.60
C SER A 46 -1.38 -7.95 -20.30
N VAL A 47 -1.75 -6.66 -20.34
CA VAL A 47 -2.23 -5.91 -19.17
C VAL A 47 -3.45 -6.59 -18.53
N ILE A 48 -4.45 -6.96 -19.32
CA ILE A 48 -5.69 -7.57 -18.80
C ILE A 48 -5.39 -8.97 -18.23
N VAL A 49 -4.71 -9.81 -18.99
CA VAL A 49 -4.49 -11.21 -18.64
C VAL A 49 -3.55 -11.34 -17.44
N ALA A 50 -2.42 -10.62 -17.47
CA ALA A 50 -1.46 -10.59 -16.37
C ALA A 50 -2.05 -9.88 -15.13
N GLY A 51 -2.75 -8.75 -15.32
CA GLY A 51 -3.39 -8.02 -14.22
C GLY A 51 -4.46 -8.84 -13.50
N LEU A 52 -5.33 -9.55 -14.21
CA LEU A 52 -6.31 -10.46 -13.59
C LEU A 52 -5.63 -11.60 -12.83
N ALA A 53 -4.52 -12.13 -13.36
CA ALA A 53 -3.76 -13.17 -12.69
C ALA A 53 -3.08 -12.67 -11.42
N ILE A 54 -2.52 -11.46 -11.43
CA ILE A 54 -1.96 -10.79 -10.24
C ILE A 54 -3.04 -10.59 -9.18
N VAL A 55 -4.24 -10.10 -9.57
CA VAL A 55 -5.37 -9.93 -8.64
C VAL A 55 -5.81 -11.27 -8.04
N GLY A 56 -5.98 -12.31 -8.87
CA GLY A 56 -6.33 -13.65 -8.40
C GLY A 56 -5.29 -14.24 -7.45
N ALA A 57 -4.01 -14.09 -7.80
CA ALA A 57 -2.90 -14.53 -6.97
C ALA A 57 -2.80 -13.75 -5.66
N ALA A 58 -3.07 -12.44 -5.64
CA ALA A 58 -3.06 -11.63 -4.43
C ALA A 58 -4.12 -12.10 -3.41
N PHE A 59 -5.34 -12.43 -3.86
CA PHE A 59 -6.36 -13.01 -2.98
C PHE A 59 -5.97 -14.39 -2.43
N LEU A 60 -5.42 -15.26 -3.29
CA LEU A 60 -4.94 -16.58 -2.87
C LEU A 60 -3.79 -16.46 -1.87
N LEU A 61 -2.89 -15.50 -2.08
CA LEU A 61 -1.78 -15.18 -1.19
C LEU A 61 -2.29 -14.68 0.16
N ALA A 62 -3.23 -13.73 0.18
CA ALA A 62 -3.83 -13.22 1.41
C ALA A 62 -4.51 -14.35 2.21
N TRP A 63 -5.33 -15.19 1.57
CA TRP A 63 -5.97 -16.32 2.25
C TRP A 63 -4.98 -17.38 2.74
N ALA A 64 -3.92 -17.66 1.97
CA ALA A 64 -2.86 -18.57 2.41
C ALA A 64 -2.18 -18.02 3.67
N THR A 65 -1.94 -16.71 3.70
CA THR A 65 -1.28 -16.06 4.83
C THR A 65 -2.18 -16.01 6.08
N GLU A 66 -3.45 -15.62 5.95
CA GLU A 66 -4.43 -15.66 7.06
C GLU A 66 -4.67 -17.10 7.57
N THR A 67 -4.63 -18.10 6.67
CA THR A 67 -4.72 -19.52 7.08
C THR A 67 -3.49 -19.95 7.88
N ALA A 68 -2.31 -19.42 7.52
CA ALA A 68 -1.04 -19.74 8.17
C ALA A 68 -0.96 -19.25 9.61
N GLU A 69 -1.71 -18.18 9.97
CA GLU A 69 -1.74 -17.63 11.33
C GLU A 69 -2.10 -18.65 12.40
N LYS A 70 -2.86 -19.69 12.04
CA LYS A 70 -3.20 -20.78 12.95
C LYS A 70 -2.00 -21.65 13.36
N ASP A 71 -0.93 -21.67 12.56
CA ASP A 71 0.22 -22.56 12.73
C ASP A 71 1.53 -21.83 13.06
N VAL A 72 1.60 -20.50 12.88
CA VAL A 72 2.80 -19.70 13.13
C VAL A 72 2.62 -18.79 14.34
N PRO A 73 3.70 -18.37 15.02
CA PRO A 73 3.61 -17.38 16.08
C PRO A 73 2.96 -16.10 15.55
N GLN A 74 2.03 -15.52 16.31
CA GLN A 74 1.28 -14.32 15.92
C GLN A 74 2.20 -13.16 15.50
N ALA A 75 3.32 -13.01 16.20
CA ALA A 75 4.36 -12.05 15.87
C ALA A 75 4.91 -12.19 14.44
N PHE A 76 5.17 -13.44 14.04
CA PHE A 76 5.67 -13.77 12.72
C PHE A 76 4.57 -13.60 11.67
N ALA A 77 3.34 -14.01 11.99
CA ALA A 77 2.17 -13.78 11.15
C ALA A 77 2.02 -12.30 10.81
N ILE A 78 1.97 -11.40 11.81
CA ILE A 78 1.79 -9.95 11.61
C ILE A 78 2.87 -9.38 10.68
N ALA A 79 4.15 -9.69 10.97
CA ALA A 79 5.27 -9.16 10.19
C ALA A 79 5.25 -9.64 8.72
N VAL A 80 4.96 -10.92 8.49
CA VAL A 80 4.94 -11.52 7.15
C VAL A 80 3.69 -11.11 6.38
N LEU A 81 2.52 -11.08 7.03
CA LEU A 81 1.25 -10.64 6.45
C LEU A 81 1.33 -9.23 5.90
N ALA A 82 1.90 -8.31 6.68
CA ALA A 82 1.99 -6.92 6.28
C ALA A 82 2.79 -6.72 4.97
N VAL A 83 3.79 -7.56 4.73
CA VAL A 83 4.58 -7.53 3.48
C VAL A 83 3.84 -8.27 2.36
N LEU A 84 3.30 -9.47 2.65
CA LEU A 84 2.66 -10.30 1.64
C LEU A 84 1.33 -9.75 1.11
N ALA A 85 0.59 -8.99 1.93
CA ALA A 85 -0.67 -8.37 1.54
C ALA A 85 -0.51 -7.41 0.35
N VAL A 86 0.66 -6.78 0.24
CA VAL A 86 1.01 -5.85 -0.84
C VAL A 86 2.12 -6.41 -1.74
N ALA A 87 2.32 -7.74 -1.76
CA ALA A 87 3.35 -8.38 -2.57
C ALA A 87 3.28 -8.02 -4.07
N PRO A 88 2.10 -7.87 -4.71
CA PRO A 88 2.02 -7.39 -6.09
C PRO A 88 2.72 -6.05 -6.29
N GLU A 89 2.58 -5.13 -5.34
CA GLU A 89 3.20 -3.81 -5.39
C GLU A 89 4.72 -3.92 -5.28
N TYR A 90 5.20 -4.68 -4.29
CA TYR A 90 6.63 -4.97 -4.13
C TYR A 90 7.24 -5.63 -5.37
N ALA A 91 6.49 -6.46 -6.09
CA ALA A 91 6.98 -7.12 -7.29
C ALA A 91 7.22 -6.13 -8.44
N VAL A 92 6.32 -5.16 -8.65
CA VAL A 92 6.46 -4.12 -9.68
C VAL A 92 7.64 -3.20 -9.34
N ASP A 93 7.73 -2.76 -8.09
CA ASP A 93 8.82 -1.90 -7.64
C ASP A 93 10.19 -2.59 -7.69
N ALA A 94 10.26 -3.85 -7.26
CA ALA A 94 11.47 -4.65 -7.32
C ALA A 94 11.91 -4.91 -8.76
N LEU A 95 10.98 -5.08 -9.71
CA LEU A 95 11.30 -5.22 -11.13
C LEU A 95 12.08 -4.01 -11.64
N TYR A 96 11.56 -2.80 -11.41
CA TYR A 96 12.21 -1.58 -11.88
C TYR A 96 13.52 -1.29 -11.14
N ALA A 97 13.57 -1.50 -9.81
CA ALA A 97 14.81 -1.37 -9.05
C ALA A 97 15.88 -2.36 -9.53
N TRP A 98 15.49 -3.59 -9.88
CA TRP A 98 16.39 -4.59 -10.44
C TRP A 98 16.91 -4.17 -11.81
N GLN A 99 16.03 -3.74 -12.72
CA GLN A 99 16.43 -3.26 -14.04
C GLN A 99 17.35 -2.03 -13.95
N ALA A 100 17.11 -1.16 -12.97
CA ALA A 100 17.98 -0.02 -12.70
C ALA A 100 19.38 -0.45 -12.29
N GLY A 101 19.51 -1.42 -11.37
CA GLY A 101 20.81 -1.97 -10.98
C GLY A 101 21.51 -2.70 -12.12
N ALA A 102 20.75 -3.30 -13.04
CA ALA A 102 21.27 -3.97 -14.23
C ALA A 102 21.71 -3.00 -15.35
N GLY A 103 21.51 -1.68 -15.17
CA GLY A 103 22.00 -0.63 -16.07
C GLY A 103 20.95 0.25 -16.73
N SER A 104 19.65 0.07 -16.46
CA SER A 104 18.59 0.92 -17.01
C SER A 104 18.36 2.19 -16.17
N SER A 105 18.90 3.32 -16.60
CA SER A 105 18.68 4.60 -15.90
C SER A 105 17.20 5.02 -15.87
N GLU A 106 16.43 4.67 -16.90
CA GLU A 106 15.00 4.99 -16.98
C GLU A 106 14.17 4.18 -15.97
N ALA A 107 14.50 2.90 -15.80
CA ALA A 107 13.86 2.05 -14.79
C ALA A 107 14.03 2.61 -13.36
N ALA A 108 15.12 3.33 -13.08
CA ALA A 108 15.32 3.96 -11.78
C ALA A 108 14.26 5.04 -11.50
N ASN A 109 13.90 5.84 -12.51
CA ASN A 109 12.81 6.81 -12.40
C ASN A 109 11.44 6.13 -12.33
N LEU A 110 11.22 5.04 -13.07
CA LEU A 110 9.97 4.27 -13.03
C LEU A 110 9.74 3.60 -11.66
N ALA A 111 10.79 3.13 -11.00
CA ALA A 111 10.71 2.61 -9.63
C ALA A 111 10.20 3.68 -8.65
N VAL A 112 10.73 4.90 -8.73
CA VAL A 112 10.26 6.02 -7.88
C VAL A 112 8.85 6.46 -8.27
N ALA A 113 8.52 6.43 -9.56
CA ALA A 113 7.18 6.72 -10.07
C ALA A 113 6.13 5.79 -9.47
N ASN A 114 6.35 4.47 -9.56
CA ASN A 114 5.46 3.45 -9.05
C ASN A 114 5.30 3.60 -7.52
N MET A 115 6.42 3.64 -6.79
CA MET A 115 6.46 3.85 -5.34
C MET A 115 5.70 5.09 -4.88
N THR A 116 5.91 6.26 -5.51
CA THR A 116 5.18 7.50 -5.14
C THR A 116 3.71 7.46 -5.56
N GLY A 117 3.41 6.80 -6.68
CA GLY A 117 2.07 6.61 -7.21
C GLY A 117 1.19 5.78 -6.28
N ALA A 118 1.65 4.59 -5.90
CA ALA A 118 0.95 3.69 -4.97
C ALA A 118 0.65 4.36 -3.64
N ASN A 119 1.67 4.97 -3.05
CA ASN A 119 1.55 5.70 -1.78
C ASN A 119 0.56 6.86 -1.83
N ARG A 120 0.42 7.53 -2.99
CA ARG A 120 -0.55 8.63 -3.18
C ARG A 120 -1.95 8.14 -3.48
N ILE A 121 -2.09 7.06 -4.25
CA ILE A 121 -3.39 6.41 -4.52
C ILE A 121 -3.97 5.87 -3.23
N LEU A 122 -3.17 5.21 -2.39
CA LEU A 122 -3.62 4.62 -1.14
C LEU A 122 -4.27 5.66 -0.21
N ILE A 123 -3.67 6.85 -0.07
CA ILE A 123 -4.25 7.94 0.72
C ILE A 123 -5.36 8.66 -0.06
N GLY A 124 -5.04 9.10 -1.27
CA GLY A 124 -5.85 10.02 -2.06
C GLY A 124 -7.15 9.41 -2.56
N LEU A 125 -7.14 8.13 -2.91
CA LEU A 125 -8.31 7.37 -3.36
C LEU A 125 -8.73 6.31 -2.34
N GLY A 126 -7.79 5.55 -1.78
CA GLY A 126 -8.08 4.46 -0.84
C GLY A 126 -8.73 4.97 0.45
N TRP A 127 -8.00 5.75 1.25
CA TRP A 127 -8.49 6.22 2.55
C TRP A 127 -9.70 7.13 2.40
N SER A 128 -9.65 8.09 1.47
CA SER A 128 -10.74 9.02 1.22
C SER A 128 -12.00 8.29 0.72
N GLY A 129 -11.84 7.37 -0.24
CA GLY A 129 -12.93 6.58 -0.82
C GLY A 129 -13.57 5.66 0.20
N ILE A 130 -12.76 4.96 1.01
CA ILE A 130 -13.24 4.09 2.08
C ILE A 130 -13.92 4.87 3.19
N ALA A 131 -13.45 6.08 3.55
CA ALA A 131 -14.13 6.95 4.52
C ALA A 131 -15.50 7.38 4.02
N LEU A 132 -15.58 7.89 2.79
CA LEU A 132 -16.84 8.29 2.17
C LEU A 132 -17.80 7.10 2.02
N PHE A 133 -17.27 5.94 1.62
CA PHE A 133 -18.05 4.71 1.48
C PHE A 133 -18.58 4.22 2.83
N THR A 134 -17.78 4.29 3.89
CA THR A 134 -18.18 3.94 5.26
C THR A 134 -19.34 4.82 5.73
N ILE A 135 -19.22 6.14 5.59
CA ILE A 135 -20.29 7.09 5.97
C ILE A 135 -21.56 6.87 5.14
N TYR A 136 -21.42 6.56 3.85
CA TYR A 136 -22.56 6.21 3.00
C TYR A 136 -23.24 4.91 3.44
N ARG A 137 -22.46 3.87 3.73
CA ARG A 137 -22.94 2.56 4.15
C ARG A 137 -23.56 2.56 5.54
N ALA A 138 -23.03 3.35 6.47
CA ALA A 138 -23.53 3.46 7.84
C ALA A 138 -25.01 3.87 7.93
N LYS A 139 -25.54 4.55 6.91
CA LYS A 139 -26.99 4.83 6.79
C LYS A 139 -27.86 3.57 6.71
N ARG A 140 -27.29 2.44 6.29
CA ARG A 140 -27.97 1.15 6.14
C ARG A 140 -27.49 0.11 7.15
N THR A 141 -26.23 0.16 7.55
CA THR A 141 -25.61 -0.85 8.43
C THR A 141 -25.61 -0.46 9.91
N ALA A 142 -25.93 0.80 10.24
CA ALA A 142 -25.84 1.34 11.60
C ALA A 142 -24.46 1.11 12.25
N ASP A 143 -23.40 1.29 11.46
CA ASP A 143 -22.01 1.13 11.92
C ASP A 143 -21.72 2.12 13.07
N ALA A 144 -21.29 1.58 14.22
CA ALA A 144 -21.02 2.36 15.44
C ALA A 144 -19.78 3.26 15.31
N ALA A 145 -18.91 2.99 14.33
CA ALA A 145 -17.75 3.82 14.04
C ALA A 145 -18.13 5.14 13.34
N VAL A 146 -19.38 5.35 12.93
CA VAL A 146 -19.80 6.59 12.27
C VAL A 146 -20.55 7.51 13.22
N GLU A 147 -19.99 8.70 13.44
CA GLU A 147 -20.63 9.76 14.20
C GLU A 147 -21.37 10.73 13.26
N TYR A 148 -22.68 10.88 13.48
CA TYR A 148 -23.51 11.82 12.73
C TYR A 148 -23.53 13.17 13.43
N ARG A 149 -22.99 14.20 12.75
CA ARG A 149 -22.86 15.56 13.28
C ARG A 149 -23.69 16.54 12.46
N SER A 150 -24.29 17.53 13.11
CA SER A 150 -25.03 18.60 12.42
C SER A 150 -24.07 19.53 11.68
N GLY A 151 -24.31 19.75 10.39
CA GLY A 151 -23.55 20.71 9.57
C GLY A 151 -23.14 20.13 8.20
N PHE A 152 -22.65 20.99 7.32
CA PHE A 152 -22.23 20.57 5.97
C PHE A 152 -21.04 19.61 6.04
N LEU A 153 -21.17 18.39 5.50
CA LEU A 153 -20.12 17.35 5.48
C LEU A 153 -19.47 17.06 6.86
N ALA A 154 -20.23 17.19 7.95
CA ALA A 154 -19.68 17.11 9.31
C ALA A 154 -19.54 15.68 9.86
N ASN A 155 -20.20 14.69 9.25
CA ASN A 155 -20.11 13.29 9.70
C ASN A 155 -18.67 12.79 9.66
N ALA A 156 -18.31 11.95 10.63
CA ALA A 156 -16.96 11.42 10.76
C ALA A 156 -16.93 9.92 11.01
N VAL A 157 -15.89 9.27 10.53
CA VAL A 157 -15.53 7.90 10.92
C VAL A 157 -14.54 7.99 12.07
N THR A 158 -14.84 7.33 13.19
CA THR A 158 -13.93 7.18 14.32
C THR A 158 -13.00 6.00 14.07
N LEU A 159 -11.74 6.17 14.45
CA LEU A 159 -10.69 5.18 14.33
C LEU A 159 -10.36 4.60 15.69
N ASP A 160 -9.79 3.40 15.68
CA ASP A 160 -9.22 2.84 16.91
C ASP A 160 -8.08 3.72 17.41
N ARG A 161 -7.90 3.79 18.73
CA ARG A 161 -6.74 4.47 19.31
C ARG A 161 -5.49 3.61 19.24
N ASP A 162 -5.62 2.32 18.95
CA ASP A 162 -4.50 1.40 18.84
C ASP A 162 -3.58 1.74 17.64
N VAL A 163 -4.13 2.37 16.59
CA VAL A 163 -3.33 2.86 15.44
C VAL A 163 -2.40 4.04 15.77
N ALA A 164 -2.39 4.52 17.01
CA ALA A 164 -1.50 5.61 17.44
C ALA A 164 -0.02 5.29 17.14
N THR A 165 0.37 4.03 17.33
CA THR A 165 1.75 3.57 17.10
C THR A 165 2.10 3.72 15.63
N GLU A 166 1.27 3.20 14.74
CA GLU A 166 1.40 3.22 13.30
C GLU A 166 1.51 4.66 12.79
N ILE A 167 0.61 5.54 13.27
CA ILE A 167 0.62 6.95 12.88
C ILE A 167 1.91 7.66 13.36
N THR A 168 2.42 7.34 14.55
CA THR A 168 3.68 7.91 15.05
C THR A 168 4.88 7.49 14.20
N PHE A 169 4.99 6.21 13.87
CA PHE A 169 6.05 5.71 12.99
C PHE A 169 5.92 6.27 11.57
N LEU A 170 4.69 6.39 11.06
CA LEU A 170 4.41 7.01 9.77
C LEU A 170 4.80 8.50 9.77
N PHE A 171 4.60 9.20 10.88
CA PHE A 171 5.06 10.58 11.06
C PHE A 171 6.59 10.68 11.04
N ALA A 172 7.29 9.79 11.74
CA ALA A 172 8.76 9.74 11.72
C ALA A 172 9.30 9.43 10.32
N ALA A 173 8.72 8.45 9.63
CA ALA A 173 9.06 8.11 8.25
C ALA A 173 8.80 9.27 7.29
N THR A 174 7.66 9.96 7.43
CA THR A 174 7.31 11.13 6.62
C THR A 174 8.27 12.30 6.86
N ALA A 175 8.65 12.55 8.11
CA ALA A 175 9.65 13.57 8.43
C ALA A 175 10.99 13.24 7.76
N TYR A 176 11.42 11.97 7.79
CA TYR A 176 12.64 11.54 7.11
C TYR A 176 12.53 11.63 5.58
N ALA A 177 11.38 11.27 5.00
CA ALA A 177 11.15 11.28 3.55
C ALA A 177 11.36 12.65 2.89
N PHE A 178 11.17 13.76 3.62
CA PHE A 178 11.50 15.11 3.11
C PHE A 178 12.99 15.32 2.83
N PHE A 179 13.88 14.56 3.49
CA PHE A 179 15.32 14.64 3.32
C PHE A 179 15.84 13.73 2.20
N VAL A 180 15.09 12.69 1.80
CA VAL A 180 15.53 11.73 0.77
C VAL A 180 15.94 12.42 -0.54
N PRO A 181 15.17 13.40 -1.09
CA PRO A 181 15.56 14.11 -2.31
C PRO A 181 16.84 14.93 -2.22
N LEU A 182 17.35 15.21 -1.01
CA LEU A 182 18.57 16.00 -0.81
C LEU A 182 19.85 15.15 -0.98
N SER A 183 19.73 13.83 -0.98
CA SER A 183 20.86 12.88 -0.96
C SER A 183 21.29 12.37 -2.35
N GLY A 184 20.76 12.93 -3.44
CA GLY A 184 21.13 12.56 -4.82
C GLY A 184 20.61 11.20 -5.30
N GLY A 185 19.74 10.55 -4.53
CA GLY A 185 19.14 9.25 -4.81
C GLY A 185 18.67 8.56 -3.52
N ILE A 186 18.10 7.35 -3.62
CA ILE A 186 17.75 6.52 -2.44
C ILE A 186 18.94 5.61 -2.12
N GLY A 187 19.62 5.88 -1.01
CA GLY A 187 20.88 5.22 -0.67
C GLY A 187 20.82 4.32 0.57
N PRO A 188 21.97 3.76 0.99
CA PRO A 188 22.07 2.89 2.17
C PRO A 188 21.62 3.55 3.48
N LEU A 189 21.80 4.86 3.61
CA LEU A 189 21.32 5.60 4.78
C LEU A 189 19.79 5.62 4.84
N ASP A 190 19.14 5.87 3.70
CA ASP A 190 17.68 5.88 3.62
C ASP A 190 17.10 4.49 3.91
N THR A 191 17.72 3.44 3.35
CA THR A 191 17.40 2.05 3.70
C THR A 191 17.55 1.79 5.19
N LEU A 192 18.69 2.16 5.78
CA LEU A 192 18.94 1.91 7.20
C LEU A 192 17.90 2.59 8.09
N VAL A 193 17.55 3.84 7.80
CA VAL A 193 16.58 4.61 8.57
C VAL A 193 15.16 4.09 8.36
N LEU A 194 14.70 3.94 7.12
CA LEU A 194 13.32 3.57 6.83
C LEU A 194 13.02 2.11 7.19
N VAL A 195 13.91 1.16 6.83
CA VAL A 195 13.77 -0.23 7.26
C VAL A 195 13.93 -0.34 8.77
N GLY A 196 14.87 0.39 9.38
CA GLY A 196 15.05 0.44 10.82
C GLY A 196 13.79 0.92 11.57
N LEU A 197 13.13 1.96 11.06
CA LEU A 197 11.85 2.44 11.59
C LEU A 197 10.77 1.36 11.51
N TYR A 198 10.66 0.67 10.37
CA TYR A 198 9.66 -0.39 10.21
C TYR A 198 9.94 -1.60 11.13
N LEU A 199 11.20 -2.03 11.25
CA LEU A 199 11.58 -3.12 12.14
C LEU A 199 11.35 -2.74 13.61
N LEU A 200 11.61 -1.49 13.99
CA LEU A 200 11.32 -0.99 15.33
C LEU A 200 9.81 -0.97 15.60
N TYR A 201 9.01 -0.52 14.63
CA TYR A 201 7.55 -0.60 14.69
C TYR A 201 7.08 -2.04 14.91
N LEU A 202 7.55 -2.99 14.10
CA LEU A 202 7.21 -4.41 14.25
C LEU A 202 7.59 -4.92 15.64
N LEU A 203 8.77 -4.56 16.16
CA LEU A 203 9.19 -4.96 17.50
C LEU A 203 8.26 -4.42 18.60
N VAL A 204 7.72 -3.20 18.44
CA VAL A 204 6.76 -2.61 19.38
C VAL A 204 5.42 -3.34 19.30
N VAL A 205 4.89 -3.58 18.10
CA VAL A 205 3.57 -4.24 17.91
C VAL A 205 3.60 -5.70 18.36
N ILE A 206 4.65 -6.44 18.00
CA ILE A 206 4.83 -7.86 18.35
C ILE A 206 4.82 -8.08 19.87
N ARG A 207 5.34 -7.11 20.63
CA ARG A 207 5.45 -7.18 22.10
C ARG A 207 4.35 -6.44 22.84
N GLY A 208 3.48 -5.71 22.13
CA GLY A 208 2.27 -5.14 22.69
C GLY A 208 1.30 -6.25 23.10
N ASP A 209 0.36 -5.94 23.99
CA ASP A 209 -0.73 -6.85 24.33
C ASP A 209 -1.55 -7.07 23.07
N VAL A 210 -1.42 -8.25 22.45
CA VAL A 210 -2.17 -8.59 21.26
C VAL A 210 -3.47 -9.23 21.72
N ASP A 211 -4.58 -8.52 21.54
CA ASP A 211 -5.90 -9.08 21.80
C ASP A 211 -6.09 -10.40 21.04
N ALA A 212 -6.86 -11.29 21.66
CA ALA A 212 -7.11 -12.64 21.18
C ALA A 212 -7.48 -12.64 19.69
N SER A 213 -6.77 -13.45 18.90
CA SER A 213 -6.95 -13.66 17.46
C SER A 213 -8.39 -13.40 17.00
N GLU A 214 -8.61 -12.40 16.15
CA GLU A 214 -9.92 -12.21 15.52
C GLU A 214 -10.36 -13.53 14.89
N GLU A 215 -11.61 -13.95 15.13
CA GLU A 215 -12.16 -15.12 14.45
C GLU A 215 -12.12 -14.90 12.94
N HIS A 216 -11.25 -15.64 12.25
CA HIS A 216 -11.19 -15.61 10.79
C HIS A 216 -12.53 -16.06 10.22
N VAL A 217 -12.92 -15.44 9.09
CA VAL A 217 -14.18 -15.74 8.40
C VAL A 217 -13.92 -16.12 6.94
N GLY A 218 -14.75 -16.97 6.37
CA GLY A 218 -14.69 -17.32 4.94
C GLY A 218 -13.60 -18.34 4.61
N VAL A 219 -12.75 -18.03 3.63
CA VAL A 219 -11.74 -18.96 3.09
C VAL A 219 -10.71 -19.41 4.15
N PRO A 220 -10.10 -18.51 4.93
CA PRO A 220 -9.15 -18.93 5.95
C PRO A 220 -9.81 -19.79 7.02
N ALA A 221 -10.98 -19.38 7.53
CA ALA A 221 -11.74 -20.14 8.52
C ALA A 221 -12.01 -21.58 8.06
N TYR A 222 -12.34 -21.76 6.78
CA TYR A 222 -12.58 -23.06 6.18
C TYR A 222 -11.32 -23.93 6.17
N PHE A 223 -10.19 -23.41 5.68
CA PHE A 223 -8.94 -24.17 5.64
C PHE A 223 -8.31 -24.37 7.02
N GLN A 224 -8.56 -23.47 7.97
CA GLN A 224 -8.12 -23.61 9.35
C GLN A 224 -8.75 -24.83 10.05
N GLN A 225 -9.92 -25.31 9.61
CA GLN A 225 -10.54 -26.53 10.13
C GLN A 225 -9.83 -27.82 9.69
N TYR A 226 -8.96 -27.77 8.67
CA TYR A 226 -8.28 -28.96 8.19
C TYR A 226 -7.28 -29.52 9.21
N PRO A 227 -6.99 -30.83 9.17
CA PRO A 227 -5.86 -31.41 9.90
C PRO A 227 -4.55 -30.69 9.52
N LYS A 228 -3.65 -30.50 10.50
CA LYS A 228 -2.44 -29.67 10.38
C LYS A 228 -1.65 -29.91 9.09
N ALA A 229 -1.38 -31.17 8.73
CA ALA A 229 -0.63 -31.49 7.51
C ALA A 229 -1.32 -31.01 6.22
N ARG A 230 -2.64 -31.16 6.12
CA ARG A 230 -3.40 -30.70 4.95
C ARG A 230 -3.50 -29.18 4.92
N ARG A 231 -3.65 -28.54 6.08
CA ARG A 231 -3.67 -27.09 6.19
C ARG A 231 -2.34 -26.48 5.74
N ILE A 232 -1.22 -26.99 6.24
CA ILE A 232 0.13 -26.57 5.82
C ILE A 232 0.31 -26.79 4.32
N ALA A 233 -0.13 -27.92 3.76
CA ALA A 233 -0.05 -28.15 2.33
C ALA A 233 -0.81 -27.11 1.49
N VAL A 234 -2.03 -26.73 1.92
CA VAL A 234 -2.81 -25.67 1.27
C VAL A 234 -2.11 -24.32 1.37
N VAL A 235 -1.56 -23.98 2.53
CA VAL A 235 -0.81 -22.73 2.76
C VAL A 235 0.43 -22.67 1.87
N LEU A 236 1.27 -23.71 1.86
CA LEU A 236 2.48 -23.76 1.04
C LEU A 236 2.16 -23.74 -0.45
N PHE A 237 1.11 -24.44 -0.89
CA PHE A 237 0.63 -24.36 -2.26
C PHE A 237 0.17 -22.94 -2.61
N GLY A 238 -0.63 -22.30 -1.74
CA GLY A 238 -1.10 -20.93 -1.92
C GLY A 238 0.05 -19.94 -2.06
N PHE A 239 1.08 -20.05 -1.22
CA PHE A 239 2.30 -19.23 -1.32
C PHE A 239 3.06 -19.47 -2.62
N ALA A 240 3.41 -20.73 -2.91
CA ALA A 240 4.22 -21.06 -4.07
C ALA A 240 3.51 -20.73 -5.39
N PHE A 241 2.21 -21.08 -5.50
CA PHE A 241 1.41 -20.80 -6.68
C PHE A 241 1.24 -19.29 -6.89
N SER A 242 0.81 -18.56 -5.85
CA SER A 242 0.57 -17.11 -5.99
C SER A 242 1.86 -16.35 -6.25
N GLY A 243 2.96 -16.71 -5.56
CA GLY A 243 4.27 -16.14 -5.81
C GLY A 243 4.76 -16.41 -7.23
N ALA A 244 4.59 -17.62 -7.77
CA ALA A 244 4.96 -17.93 -9.15
C ALA A 244 4.11 -17.14 -10.17
N ILE A 245 2.80 -17.00 -9.94
CA ILE A 245 1.94 -16.20 -10.82
C ILE A 245 2.36 -14.73 -10.81
N ILE A 246 2.51 -14.12 -9.63
CA ILE A 246 2.94 -12.72 -9.51
C ILE A 246 4.31 -12.52 -10.18
N PHE A 247 5.29 -13.37 -9.86
CA PHE A 247 6.64 -13.28 -10.40
C PHE A 247 6.69 -13.40 -11.93
N THR A 248 5.89 -14.29 -12.52
CA THR A 248 5.86 -14.47 -13.98
C THR A 248 5.04 -13.38 -14.69
N ALA A 249 3.97 -12.90 -14.07
CA ALA A 249 3.03 -11.94 -14.66
C ALA A 249 3.50 -10.48 -14.58
N VAL A 250 4.28 -10.12 -13.55
CA VAL A 250 4.58 -8.72 -13.23
C VAL A 250 5.33 -7.99 -14.36
N HIS A 251 6.31 -8.63 -14.97
CA HIS A 251 7.11 -8.00 -16.02
C HIS A 251 6.29 -7.75 -17.31
N PRO A 252 5.56 -8.74 -17.85
CA PRO A 252 4.70 -8.51 -19.02
C PRO A 252 3.49 -7.63 -18.72
N PHE A 253 3.02 -7.56 -17.47
CA PHE A 253 2.02 -6.60 -17.04
C PHE A 253 2.55 -5.16 -17.15
N ALA A 254 3.73 -4.91 -16.56
CA ALA A 254 4.37 -3.60 -16.51
C ALA A 254 4.74 -3.10 -17.91
N GLU A 255 5.46 -3.92 -18.69
CA GLU A 255 5.79 -3.63 -20.09
C GLU A 255 4.52 -3.45 -20.96
N GLY A 256 3.48 -4.23 -20.69
CA GLY A 256 2.18 -4.09 -21.35
C GLY A 256 1.54 -2.72 -21.09
N LEU A 257 1.64 -2.18 -19.87
CA LEU A 257 1.14 -0.85 -19.53
C LEU A 257 1.95 0.24 -20.23
N GLU A 258 3.27 0.11 -20.25
CA GLU A 258 4.17 1.03 -20.95
C GLU A 258 3.81 1.13 -22.44
N GLN A 259 3.81 -0.02 -23.13
CA GLN A 259 3.50 -0.10 -24.56
C GLN A 259 2.07 0.37 -24.86
N LEU A 260 1.10 0.07 -23.99
CA LEU A 260 -0.27 0.55 -24.14
C LEU A 260 -0.34 2.08 -24.01
N GLY A 261 0.39 2.67 -23.06
CA GLY A 261 0.47 4.11 -22.91
C GLY A 261 0.98 4.79 -24.17
N LEU A 262 2.10 4.29 -24.71
CA LEU A 262 2.72 4.83 -25.91
C LEU A 262 1.78 4.81 -27.12
N GLN A 263 0.96 3.76 -27.28
CA GLN A 263 -0.05 3.68 -28.36
C GLN A 263 -1.08 4.82 -28.31
N TYR A 264 -1.38 5.33 -27.11
CA TYR A 264 -2.29 6.45 -26.92
C TYR A 264 -1.57 7.79 -26.76
N GLY A 265 -0.24 7.84 -26.85
CA GLY A 265 0.57 9.05 -26.60
C GLY A 265 0.60 9.45 -25.13
N ILE A 266 0.55 8.49 -24.22
CA ILE A 266 0.68 8.66 -22.77
C ILE A 266 2.06 8.11 -22.37
N PRO A 267 2.93 8.89 -21.70
CA PRO A 267 4.23 8.43 -21.27
C PRO A 267 4.14 7.25 -20.30
N GLU A 268 5.10 6.35 -20.39
CA GLU A 268 5.28 5.17 -19.52
C GLU A 268 5.20 5.54 -18.04
N PHE A 269 5.89 6.61 -17.66
CA PHE A 269 5.86 7.18 -16.32
C PHE A 269 4.44 7.37 -15.76
N PHE A 270 3.50 7.90 -16.56
CA PHE A 270 2.12 8.11 -16.11
C PHE A 270 1.38 6.78 -15.95
N MET A 271 1.64 5.82 -16.84
CA MET A 271 1.05 4.49 -16.78
C MET A 271 1.51 3.73 -15.53
N ILE A 272 2.81 3.77 -15.25
CA ILE A 272 3.43 3.10 -14.11
C ILE A 272 3.12 3.80 -12.81
N GLN A 273 3.03 5.13 -12.77
CA GLN A 273 2.68 5.84 -11.54
C GLN A 273 1.22 5.66 -11.13
N TRP A 274 0.28 5.56 -12.09
CA TRP A 274 -1.15 5.64 -11.75
C TRP A 274 -1.94 4.38 -12.06
N LEU A 275 -1.62 3.63 -13.12
CA LEU A 275 -2.37 2.44 -13.48
C LEU A 275 -1.78 1.15 -12.91
N ALA A 276 -0.45 1.03 -12.82
CA ALA A 276 0.17 -0.14 -12.20
C ALA A 276 -0.26 -0.28 -10.71
N PRO A 277 -0.09 0.74 -9.85
CA PRO A 277 -0.55 0.69 -8.47
C PRO A 277 -2.04 0.45 -8.32
N LEU A 278 -2.86 1.06 -9.19
CA LEU A 278 -4.29 0.85 -9.12
C LEU A 278 -4.64 -0.63 -9.30
N ALA A 279 -3.91 -1.37 -10.13
CA ALA A 279 -4.11 -2.80 -10.32
C ALA A 279 -3.52 -3.65 -9.18
N SER A 280 -2.31 -3.34 -8.71
CA SER A 280 -1.64 -4.08 -7.63
C SER A 280 -2.26 -3.86 -6.25
N GLU A 281 -2.82 -2.68 -5.99
CA GLU A 281 -3.49 -2.30 -4.72
C GLU A 281 -5.00 -2.65 -4.70
N SER A 282 -5.60 -2.90 -5.87
CA SER A 282 -7.02 -3.26 -5.98
C SER A 282 -7.45 -4.42 -5.06
N PRO A 283 -6.70 -5.52 -4.93
CA PRO A 283 -7.04 -6.61 -4.01
C PRO A 283 -7.21 -6.12 -2.56
N GLU A 284 -6.28 -5.31 -2.06
CA GLU A 284 -6.35 -4.75 -0.70
C GLU A 284 -7.59 -3.85 -0.55
N LEU A 285 -7.80 -2.91 -1.48
CA LEU A 285 -8.95 -2.00 -1.44
C LEU A 285 -10.30 -2.73 -1.50
N ILE A 286 -10.39 -3.83 -2.26
CA ILE A 286 -11.59 -4.66 -2.34
C ILE A 286 -11.86 -5.36 -1.00
N VAL A 287 -10.83 -5.92 -0.35
CA VAL A 287 -10.96 -6.54 0.98
C VAL A 287 -11.45 -5.52 1.99
N VAL A 288 -10.87 -4.32 2.01
CA VAL A 288 -11.27 -3.25 2.94
C VAL A 288 -12.71 -2.80 2.67
N ALA A 289 -13.10 -2.59 1.42
CA ALA A 289 -14.48 -2.27 1.06
C ALA A 289 -15.47 -3.37 1.49
N TYR A 290 -15.06 -4.64 1.45
CA TYR A 290 -15.84 -5.75 1.96
C TYR A 290 -15.99 -5.74 3.48
N LEU A 291 -14.95 -5.37 4.24
CA LEU A 291 -15.03 -5.19 5.69
C LEU A 291 -16.01 -4.07 6.09
N VAL A 292 -15.98 -2.94 5.37
CA VAL A 292 -16.95 -1.85 5.55
C VAL A 292 -18.39 -2.33 5.33
N ASN A 293 -18.62 -3.19 4.34
CA ASN A 293 -19.94 -3.78 4.08
C ASN A 293 -20.47 -4.63 5.25
N LYS A 294 -19.58 -5.12 6.11
CA LYS A 294 -19.89 -5.91 7.31
C LYS A 294 -19.94 -5.08 8.60
N ALA A 295 -19.92 -3.75 8.50
CA ALA A 295 -19.82 -2.84 9.65
C ALA A 295 -18.56 -3.10 10.51
N ARG A 296 -17.45 -3.43 9.85
CA ARG A 296 -16.12 -3.58 10.46
C ARG A 296 -15.16 -2.51 9.91
N SER A 297 -15.60 -1.25 9.86
CA SER A 297 -14.82 -0.18 9.25
C SER A 297 -13.50 0.10 9.98
N THR A 298 -13.49 0.01 11.31
CA THR A 298 -12.28 0.22 12.12
C THR A 298 -11.15 -0.72 11.71
N ALA A 299 -11.44 -2.03 11.60
CA ALA A 299 -10.48 -3.02 11.13
C ALA A 299 -9.97 -2.68 9.71
N GLY A 300 -10.87 -2.27 8.81
CA GLY A 300 -10.50 -1.85 7.46
C GLY A 300 -9.55 -0.66 7.41
N PHE A 301 -9.76 0.34 8.27
CA PHE A 301 -8.84 1.48 8.38
C PHE A 301 -7.50 1.11 9.00
N ASN A 302 -7.49 0.27 10.03
CA ASN A 302 -6.25 -0.21 10.66
C ASN A 302 -5.38 -0.93 9.60
N THR A 303 -5.98 -1.77 8.76
CA THR A 303 -5.29 -2.41 7.62
C THR A 303 -4.67 -1.38 6.67
N LEU A 304 -5.45 -0.38 6.21
CA LEU A 304 -4.96 0.63 5.27
C LEU A 304 -3.84 1.52 5.84
N ILE A 305 -3.91 1.86 7.14
CA ILE A 305 -2.89 2.65 7.83
C ILE A 305 -1.60 1.85 7.98
N SER A 306 -1.71 0.57 8.36
CA SER A 306 -0.59 -0.35 8.47
C SER A 306 0.08 -0.60 7.10
N SER A 307 -0.71 -0.80 6.05
CA SER A 307 -0.22 -0.95 4.67
C SER A 307 0.54 0.29 4.21
N LYS A 308 0.00 1.50 4.48
CA LYS A 308 0.70 2.75 4.18
C LYS A 308 2.04 2.86 4.92
N LEU A 309 2.10 2.48 6.20
CA LEU A 309 3.35 2.49 6.95
C LEU A 309 4.39 1.59 6.29
N ASN A 310 4.01 0.37 5.92
CA ASN A 310 4.87 -0.58 5.23
C ASN A 310 5.36 -0.03 3.87
N GLN A 311 4.46 0.50 3.04
CA GLN A 311 4.80 1.09 1.73
C GLN A 311 5.65 2.36 1.83
N TRP A 312 5.50 3.13 2.91
CA TRP A 312 6.24 4.39 3.12
C TRP A 312 7.54 4.22 3.92
N THR A 313 7.90 2.98 4.25
CA THR A 313 9.14 2.66 4.97
C THR A 313 9.88 1.49 4.32
N LEU A 314 9.43 0.27 4.56
CA LEU A 314 10.09 -0.95 4.13
C LEU A 314 10.24 -0.98 2.60
N LEU A 315 9.18 -0.67 1.87
CA LEU A 315 9.18 -0.69 0.40
C LEU A 315 10.25 0.26 -0.18
N ILE A 316 10.27 1.52 0.26
CA ILE A 316 11.30 2.51 -0.14
C ILE A 316 12.71 1.98 0.18
N GLY A 317 12.90 1.46 1.38
CA GLY A 317 14.19 0.91 1.81
C GLY A 317 14.63 -0.30 1.00
N THR A 318 13.69 -1.15 0.58
CA THR A 318 13.98 -2.34 -0.24
C THR A 318 14.35 -2.00 -1.68
N LEU A 319 13.91 -0.86 -2.25
CA LEU A 319 14.33 -0.42 -3.59
C LEU A 319 15.85 -0.33 -3.70
N ALA A 320 16.51 0.32 -2.75
CA ALA A 320 17.97 0.47 -2.77
C ALA A 320 18.69 -0.88 -2.54
N VAL A 321 18.08 -1.80 -1.78
CA VAL A 321 18.60 -3.17 -1.58
C VAL A 321 18.55 -3.96 -2.88
N VAL A 322 17.39 -3.98 -3.55
CA VAL A 322 17.20 -4.69 -4.82
C VAL A 322 18.12 -4.12 -5.90
N TYR A 323 18.21 -2.79 -5.99
CA TYR A 323 19.14 -2.10 -6.86
C TYR A 323 20.59 -2.53 -6.61
N SER A 324 21.04 -2.51 -5.35
CA SER A 324 22.41 -2.89 -4.98
C SER A 324 22.73 -4.35 -5.28
N ILE A 325 21.78 -5.25 -5.07
CA ILE A 325 21.93 -6.68 -5.40
C ILE A 325 22.10 -6.85 -6.91
N SER A 326 21.23 -6.21 -7.72
CA SER A 326 21.28 -6.30 -9.18
C SER A 326 22.55 -5.66 -9.76
N ALA A 327 23.00 -4.54 -9.17
CA ALA A 327 24.24 -3.86 -9.56
C ALA A 327 25.51 -4.63 -9.15
N GLY A 328 25.40 -5.62 -8.26
CA GLY A 328 26.55 -6.36 -7.71
C GLY A 328 27.42 -5.54 -6.74
N ALA A 329 26.95 -4.37 -6.29
CA ALA A 329 27.67 -3.48 -5.38
C ALA A 329 26.67 -2.64 -4.56
N ILE A 330 27.07 -2.22 -3.36
CA ILE A 330 26.28 -1.27 -2.56
C ILE A 330 26.20 0.05 -3.33
N GLY A 331 24.99 0.45 -3.71
CA GLY A 331 24.76 1.63 -4.52
C GLY A 331 23.56 2.45 -4.05
N THR A 332 23.41 3.61 -4.68
CA THR A 332 22.29 4.52 -4.49
C THR A 332 21.43 4.47 -5.73
N LEU A 333 20.12 4.22 -5.58
CA LEU A 333 19.17 4.28 -6.68
C LEU A 333 19.04 5.73 -7.15
N PRO A 334 19.53 6.07 -8.37
CA PRO A 334 19.49 7.45 -8.85
C PRO A 334 18.09 7.82 -9.30
N PHE A 335 17.74 9.10 -9.14
CA PHE A 335 16.49 9.64 -9.68
C PHE A 335 16.66 11.11 -10.07
N ASP A 336 15.84 11.59 -11.00
CA ASP A 336 15.93 12.96 -11.50
C ASP A 336 15.22 14.01 -10.61
N SER A 337 15.32 15.28 -11.02
CA SER A 337 14.68 16.40 -10.30
C SER A 337 13.15 16.33 -10.28
N LYS A 338 12.53 15.66 -11.25
CA LYS A 338 11.08 15.47 -11.26
C LYS A 338 10.71 14.43 -10.21
N GLN A 339 11.43 13.32 -10.13
CA GLN A 339 11.24 12.30 -9.09
C GLN A 339 11.47 12.86 -7.68
N ALA A 340 12.46 13.74 -7.51
CA ALA A 340 12.63 14.50 -6.27
C ALA A 340 11.35 15.26 -5.86
N ALA A 341 10.69 15.92 -6.83
CA ALA A 341 9.42 16.61 -6.60
C ALA A 341 8.26 15.64 -6.31
N GLU A 342 8.22 14.48 -6.96
CA GLU A 342 7.24 13.41 -6.71
C GLU A 342 7.36 12.83 -5.28
N ILE A 343 8.59 12.66 -4.78
CA ILE A 343 8.83 12.24 -3.39
C ILE A 343 8.33 13.33 -2.42
N TRP A 344 8.64 14.61 -2.69
CA TRP A 344 8.21 15.71 -1.82
C TRP A 344 6.69 15.87 -1.76
N ILE A 345 5.97 15.80 -2.89
CA ILE A 345 4.50 15.87 -2.85
C ILE A 345 3.92 14.68 -2.10
N THR A 346 4.53 13.49 -2.22
CA THR A 346 4.07 12.29 -1.51
C THR A 346 4.32 12.39 0.00
N ALA A 347 5.47 12.94 0.41
CA ALA A 347 5.77 13.26 1.81
C ALA A 347 4.80 14.33 2.34
N ALA A 348 4.49 15.36 1.56
CA ALA A 348 3.54 16.40 1.94
C ALA A 348 2.11 15.87 2.07
N GLN A 349 1.64 15.05 1.14
CA GLN A 349 0.34 14.39 1.23
C GLN A 349 0.26 13.48 2.45
N SER A 350 1.34 12.72 2.72
CA SER A 350 1.44 11.87 3.92
C SER A 350 1.37 12.71 5.19
N LEU A 351 2.07 13.86 5.25
CA LEU A 351 2.01 14.80 6.37
C LEU A 351 0.59 15.32 6.61
N PHE A 352 -0.12 15.72 5.54
CA PHE A 352 -1.50 16.17 5.65
C PHE A 352 -2.45 15.05 6.10
N ALA A 353 -2.28 13.84 5.58
CA ALA A 353 -3.06 12.67 5.99
C ALA A 353 -2.83 12.34 7.47
N ILE A 354 -1.58 12.33 7.94
CA ILE A 354 -1.26 12.15 9.36
C ILE A 354 -1.91 13.23 10.21
N ALA A 355 -1.86 14.49 9.77
CA ALA A 355 -2.48 15.60 10.48
C ALA A 355 -3.99 15.40 10.69
N ILE A 356 -4.69 14.85 9.68
CA ILE A 356 -6.10 14.45 9.78
C ILE A 356 -6.25 13.37 10.86
N LEU A 357 -5.41 12.33 10.87
CA LEU A 357 -5.52 11.20 11.80
C LEU A 357 -5.21 11.53 13.27
N THR A 358 -4.64 12.70 13.58
CA THR A 358 -4.19 13.04 14.95
C THR A 358 -5.28 13.07 16.03
N ASN A 359 -6.55 13.18 15.65
CA ASN A 359 -7.69 13.10 16.56
C ASN A 359 -8.45 11.77 16.44
N PHE A 360 -7.89 10.76 15.76
CA PHE A 360 -8.51 9.45 15.53
C PHE A 360 -9.88 9.53 14.85
N GLU A 361 -10.07 10.53 13.98
CA GLU A 361 -11.30 10.69 13.21
C GLU A 361 -11.00 11.13 11.79
N ILE A 362 -11.82 10.70 10.84
CA ILE A 362 -11.82 11.21 9.47
C ILE A 362 -13.20 11.76 9.17
N SER A 363 -13.33 13.09 9.12
CA SER A 363 -14.57 13.75 8.71
C SER A 363 -14.79 13.66 7.20
N THR A 364 -16.05 13.79 6.78
CA THR A 364 -16.42 13.83 5.36
C THR A 364 -15.71 14.98 4.65
N ARG A 365 -15.53 16.14 5.31
CA ARG A 365 -14.77 17.28 4.74
C ARG A 365 -13.31 16.92 4.47
N GLU A 366 -12.66 16.25 5.42
CA GLU A 366 -11.25 15.86 5.28
C GLU A 366 -11.08 14.80 4.19
N ALA A 367 -11.96 13.80 4.15
CA ALA A 367 -11.98 12.79 3.09
C ALA A 367 -12.20 13.43 1.70
N VAL A 368 -13.18 14.33 1.57
CA VAL A 368 -13.40 15.07 0.30
C VAL A 368 -12.19 15.92 -0.05
N THR A 369 -11.57 16.60 0.92
CA THR A 369 -10.39 17.44 0.67
C THR A 369 -9.20 16.62 0.17
N LEU A 370 -8.93 15.47 0.79
CA LEU A 370 -7.91 14.52 0.33
C LEU A 370 -8.18 14.06 -1.11
N LEU A 371 -9.41 13.61 -1.38
CA LEU A 371 -9.81 13.12 -2.70
C LEU A 371 -9.71 14.21 -3.77
N VAL A 372 -10.19 15.42 -3.47
CA VAL A 372 -10.16 16.54 -4.42
C VAL A 372 -8.73 16.95 -4.72
N LEU A 373 -7.89 17.18 -3.70
CA LEU A 373 -6.49 17.56 -3.93
C LEU A 373 -5.73 16.50 -4.74
N PHE A 374 -5.96 15.22 -4.44
CA PHE A 374 -5.39 14.12 -5.21
C PHE A 374 -5.89 14.11 -6.66
N ALA A 375 -7.21 14.08 -6.86
CA ALA A 375 -7.80 13.99 -8.19
C ALA A 375 -7.45 15.19 -9.07
N THR A 376 -7.48 16.41 -8.52
CA THR A 376 -7.13 17.61 -9.29
C THR A 376 -5.64 17.66 -9.62
N GLN A 377 -4.77 17.11 -8.78
CA GLN A 377 -3.34 16.98 -9.08
C GLN A 377 -3.12 16.02 -10.25
N VAL A 378 -3.63 14.79 -10.17
CA VAL A 378 -3.50 13.77 -11.23
C VAL A 378 -4.08 14.26 -12.56
N LEU A 379 -5.28 14.85 -12.53
CA LEU A 379 -5.94 15.37 -13.73
C LEU A 379 -5.18 16.56 -14.34
N ALA A 380 -4.61 17.44 -13.51
CA ALA A 380 -3.80 18.55 -14.00
C ALA A 380 -2.52 18.05 -14.68
N GLU A 381 -1.83 17.06 -14.10
CA GLU A 381 -0.67 16.45 -14.72
C GLU A 381 -1.00 15.75 -16.04
N PHE A 382 -2.08 14.97 -16.04
CA PHE A 382 -2.56 14.32 -17.26
C PHE A 382 -2.88 15.35 -18.35
N TYR A 383 -3.59 16.43 -18.00
CA TYR A 383 -3.87 17.52 -18.93
C TYR A 383 -2.61 18.15 -19.51
N VAL A 384 -1.58 18.39 -18.67
CA VAL A 384 -0.31 18.96 -19.11
C VAL A 384 0.40 18.03 -20.10
N ILE A 385 0.50 16.74 -19.77
CA ILE A 385 1.12 15.72 -20.62
C ILE A 385 0.43 15.63 -21.99
N ARG A 386 -0.90 15.78 -22.02
CA ARG A 386 -1.69 15.69 -23.26
C ARG A 386 -1.68 16.95 -24.11
N THR A 387 -1.34 18.10 -23.52
CA THR A 387 -1.53 19.41 -24.17
C THR A 387 -0.20 20.06 -24.56
N TYR A 388 0.86 19.83 -23.79
CA TYR A 388 2.16 20.47 -23.99
C TYR A 388 3.22 19.45 -24.42
N ALA A 389 4.11 19.85 -25.32
CA ALA A 389 5.28 19.06 -25.68
C ALA A 389 6.44 19.31 -24.70
N GLU A 390 7.40 18.38 -24.65
CA GLU A 390 8.65 18.59 -23.95
C GLU A 390 9.49 19.70 -24.59
N PRO A 391 10.25 20.50 -23.82
CA PRO A 391 10.48 20.44 -22.37
C PRO A 391 9.47 21.24 -21.52
N ALA A 392 8.43 21.81 -22.14
CA ALA A 392 7.46 22.66 -21.42
C ALA A 392 6.57 21.83 -20.48
N ALA A 393 6.16 20.63 -20.91
CA ALA A 393 5.38 19.72 -20.09
C ALA A 393 6.07 19.40 -18.75
N THR A 394 7.35 19.02 -18.77
CA THR A 394 8.12 18.75 -17.55
C THR A 394 8.19 19.96 -16.62
N ARG A 395 8.49 21.17 -17.13
CA ARG A 395 8.57 22.38 -16.27
C ARG A 395 7.22 22.72 -15.61
N ILE A 396 6.13 22.57 -16.35
CA ILE A 396 4.78 22.85 -15.82
C ILE A 396 4.39 21.77 -14.79
N SER A 397 4.65 20.49 -15.07
CA SER A 397 4.42 19.39 -14.11
C SER A 397 5.21 19.62 -12.82
N MET A 398 6.50 19.96 -12.88
CA MET A 398 7.29 20.30 -11.68
C MET A 398 6.68 21.47 -10.89
N SER A 399 6.19 22.50 -11.58
CA SER A 399 5.53 23.65 -10.92
C SER A 399 4.24 23.24 -10.22
N ILE A 400 3.44 22.35 -10.84
CA ILE A 400 2.25 21.75 -10.23
C ILE A 400 2.63 20.95 -8.99
N LEU A 401 3.63 20.07 -9.09
CA LEU A 401 4.09 19.25 -7.97
C LEU A 401 4.52 20.12 -6.78
N TYR A 402 5.30 21.17 -7.00
CA TYR A 402 5.68 22.10 -5.94
C TYR A 402 4.49 22.87 -5.36
N ALA A 403 3.54 23.30 -6.20
CA ALA A 403 2.35 24.03 -5.73
C ALA A 403 1.50 23.13 -4.81
N TYR A 404 1.22 21.89 -5.21
CA TYR A 404 0.48 20.94 -4.39
C TYR A 404 1.26 20.52 -3.14
N THR A 405 2.59 20.36 -3.24
CA THR A 405 3.46 20.13 -2.08
C THR A 405 3.27 21.25 -1.05
N ALA A 406 3.33 22.51 -1.47
CA ALA A 406 3.14 23.65 -0.58
C ALA A 406 1.74 23.67 0.05
N VAL A 407 0.69 23.40 -0.74
CA VAL A 407 -0.69 23.31 -0.23
C VAL A 407 -0.80 22.21 0.84
N TYR A 408 -0.33 21.01 0.56
CA TYR A 408 -0.37 19.90 1.53
C TYR A 408 0.43 20.21 2.80
N VAL A 409 1.63 20.80 2.67
CA VAL A 409 2.44 21.21 3.85
C VAL A 409 1.71 22.26 4.68
N VAL A 410 1.16 23.31 4.05
CA VAL A 410 0.44 24.38 4.77
C VAL A 410 -0.77 23.83 5.49
N LEU A 411 -1.58 23.00 4.84
CA LEU A 411 -2.74 22.37 5.45
C LEU A 411 -2.35 21.39 6.56
N GLY A 412 -1.34 20.55 6.32
CA GLY A 412 -0.83 19.57 7.29
C GLY A 412 -0.27 20.24 8.54
N VAL A 413 0.64 21.19 8.39
CA VAL A 413 1.22 21.95 9.51
C VAL A 413 0.15 22.76 10.24
N GLY A 414 -0.76 23.42 9.51
CA GLY A 414 -1.87 24.15 10.11
C GLY A 414 -2.76 23.27 10.98
N LEU A 415 -3.11 22.07 10.50
CA LEU A 415 -3.87 21.08 11.26
C LEU A 415 -3.10 20.54 12.46
N LEU A 416 -1.80 20.23 12.32
CA LEU A 416 -0.97 19.76 13.44
C LEU A 416 -0.87 20.80 14.56
N ILE A 417 -0.75 22.09 14.22
CA ILE A 417 -0.73 23.19 15.19
C ILE A 417 -2.09 23.32 15.87
N ALA A 418 -3.19 23.28 15.10
CA ALA A 418 -4.54 23.35 15.63
C ALA A 418 -4.89 22.15 16.53
N ARG A 419 -4.37 20.95 16.21
CA ARG A 419 -4.60 19.69 16.92
C ARG A 419 -3.41 19.25 17.78
N ARG A 420 -2.64 20.21 18.32
CA ARG A 420 -1.45 19.93 19.15
C ARG A 420 -1.71 18.99 20.34
N GLU A 421 -2.92 18.98 20.87
CA GLU A 421 -3.32 18.07 21.95
C GLU A 421 -3.47 16.63 21.45
N GLY A 422 -4.04 16.42 20.26
CA GLY A 422 -4.10 15.12 19.60
C GLY A 422 -2.71 14.58 19.29
N VAL A 423 -1.79 15.44 18.79
CA VAL A 423 -0.39 15.07 18.58
C VAL A 423 0.29 14.63 19.89
N ARG A 424 0.05 15.35 21.00
CA ARG A 424 0.60 14.96 22.31
C ARG A 424 0.05 13.63 22.79
N GLU A 425 -1.25 13.40 22.63
CA GLU A 425 -1.89 12.13 23.01
C GLU A 425 -1.35 10.96 22.18
N LEU A 426 -1.18 11.18 20.87
CA LEU A 426 -0.59 10.21 19.95
C LEU A 426 0.82 9.79 20.39
N LEU A 427 1.70 10.77 20.63
CA LEU A 427 3.05 10.51 21.13
C LEU A 427 3.05 9.84 22.51
N LYS A 428 2.15 10.24 23.40
CA LYS A 428 2.03 9.66 24.76
C LYS A 428 1.63 8.18 24.68
N ARG A 429 0.67 7.82 23.82
CA ARG A 429 0.26 6.43 23.61
C ARG A 429 1.38 5.59 23.02
N SER A 430 2.01 6.06 21.95
CA SER A 430 3.09 5.30 21.31
C SER A 430 4.31 5.13 22.21
N THR A 431 4.66 6.13 23.01
CA THR A 431 5.75 6.00 24.01
C THR A 431 5.38 5.06 25.14
N SER A 432 4.11 5.03 25.57
CA SER A 432 3.61 4.05 26.54
C SER A 432 3.74 2.63 25.97
N ASN A 433 3.23 2.39 24.76
CA ASN A 433 3.29 1.10 24.08
C ASN A 433 4.74 0.63 23.89
N ALA A 434 5.63 1.52 23.46
CA ALA A 434 7.05 1.22 23.30
C ALA A 434 7.73 0.88 24.64
N ARG A 435 7.39 1.57 25.74
CA ARG A 435 7.95 1.27 27.07
C ARG A 435 7.48 -0.09 27.59
N THR A 436 6.20 -0.42 27.40
CA THR A 436 5.65 -1.74 27.74
C THR A 436 6.36 -2.83 26.93
N ALA A 437 6.46 -2.66 25.61
CA ALA A 437 7.14 -3.60 24.71
C ALA A 437 8.64 -3.80 25.04
N LEU A 438 9.32 -2.76 25.50
CA LEU A 438 10.74 -2.83 25.86
C LEU A 438 10.99 -3.28 27.31
N GLY A 439 9.94 -3.55 28.09
CA GLY A 439 10.06 -3.95 29.49
C GLY A 439 10.59 -2.83 30.41
N VAL A 440 10.47 -1.58 29.98
CA VAL A 440 10.93 -0.39 30.74
C VAL A 440 9.79 0.20 31.60
N GLY A 441 8.66 -0.51 31.72
CA GLY A 441 7.56 -0.21 32.62
C GLY A 441 7.76 -0.86 34.00
N THR A 442 7.97 -0.02 35.01
CA THR A 442 8.14 -0.33 36.43
C THR A 442 7.11 -1.32 36.96
N GLY A 443 7.58 -2.32 37.72
CA GLY A 443 6.75 -3.01 38.70
C GLY A 443 6.13 -1.98 39.65
N GLN A 444 4.84 -1.73 39.49
CA GLN A 444 4.01 -1.36 40.63
C GLN A 444 3.57 -2.67 41.27
N THR A 445 4.33 -3.06 42.28
CA THR A 445 3.87 -3.93 43.37
C THR A 445 2.58 -3.34 43.94
N GLU A 446 1.44 -3.91 43.57
CA GLU A 446 0.24 -3.89 44.39
C GLU A 446 0.53 -4.74 45.63
N TYR A 447 1.10 -4.12 46.66
CA TYR A 447 1.00 -4.66 48.01
C TYR A 447 -0.44 -4.41 48.48
N THR A 448 -1.26 -5.45 48.40
CA THR A 448 -2.43 -5.59 49.26
C THR A 448 -1.94 -5.85 50.69
N ASP A 449 -2.20 -4.90 51.58
CA ASP A 449 -2.60 -5.16 52.97
C ASP A 449 -3.93 -4.44 53.21
#